data_AF-A0A554JXX2-F1
#
_entry.id   AF-A0A554JXX2-F1
#
_cell.length_a   1.000
_cell.length_b   1.000
_cell.length_c   1.000
_cell.angle_alpha   90.00
_cell.angle_beta   90.00
_cell.angle_gamma   90.00
#
_symmetry.space_group_name_H-M   'P 1'
#
loop_
_entity.id
_entity.type
_entity.pdbx_description
1 polymer ?
#
loop_
_entity_poly.entity_id
_entity_poly.type
_entity_poly.pdbx_seq_one_letter_code
_entity_poly.pdbx_strand_id
1 'polypeptide(L)'
;MAKETSNFTRAYEELEKIVASFEAGDIDLERDLPKFERGMKLASQCRERLKAIENHIQRIEKTFHVESASERSHSRTSLEEPPAA
;
A
#
# COMPACT_ATOMS: atom_id res chain seq x y z
N MET A 1 -14.42 -1.02 -5.69
CA MET A 1 -12.99 -0.92 -6.07
C MET A 1 -12.75 -0.03 -7.29
N ALA A 2 -13.55 -0.10 -8.37
CA ALA A 2 -13.30 0.66 -9.62
C ALA A 2 -13.26 2.21 -9.47
N LYS A 3 -14.08 2.80 -8.59
CA LYS A 3 -14.13 4.26 -8.38
C LYS A 3 -12.86 4.84 -7.74
N GLU A 4 -12.15 4.03 -6.95
CA GLU A 4 -10.94 4.49 -6.27
C GLU A 4 -9.69 4.26 -7.12
N THR A 5 -9.67 3.23 -7.96
CA THR A 5 -8.65 3.07 -9.00
C THR A 5 -8.70 4.24 -9.98
N SER A 6 -9.90 4.64 -10.44
CA SER A 6 -10.01 5.79 -11.34
C SER A 6 -9.62 7.11 -10.68
N ASN A 7 -9.83 7.27 -9.37
CA ASN A 7 -9.34 8.44 -8.64
C ASN A 7 -7.80 8.47 -8.56
N PHE A 8 -7.16 7.33 -8.29
CA PHE A 8 -5.71 7.26 -8.26
C PHE A 8 -5.10 7.60 -9.62
N THR A 9 -5.54 6.94 -10.69
CA THR A 9 -5.02 7.17 -12.03
C THR A 9 -5.17 8.62 -12.46
N ARG A 10 -6.34 9.24 -12.21
CA ARG A 10 -6.55 10.66 -12.51
C ARG A 10 -5.64 11.59 -11.70
N ALA A 11 -5.49 11.32 -10.40
CA ALA A 11 -4.61 12.13 -9.56
C ALA A 11 -3.14 12.01 -9.98
N TYR A 12 -2.72 10.82 -10.38
CA TYR A 12 -1.38 10.55 -10.88
C TYR A 12 -1.11 11.24 -12.23
N GLU A 13 -2.02 11.10 -13.19
CA GLU A 13 -1.92 11.78 -14.49
C GLU A 13 -1.88 13.31 -14.35
N GLU A 14 -2.64 13.87 -13.40
CA GLU A 14 -2.60 15.31 -13.13
C GLU A 14 -1.26 15.72 -12.52
N LEU A 15 -0.70 14.91 -11.61
CA LEU A 15 0.62 15.16 -11.02
C LEU A 15 1.72 15.12 -12.09
N GLU A 16 1.69 14.16 -13.00
CA GLU A 16 2.66 14.07 -14.12
C GLU A 16 2.63 15.33 -15.00
N LYS A 17 1.43 15.86 -15.30
CA LYS A 17 1.29 17.12 -16.06
C LYS A 17 1.90 18.30 -15.33
N ILE A 18 1.71 18.38 -14.01
CA ILE A 18 2.30 19.43 -13.19
C ILE A 18 3.83 19.32 -13.21
N VAL A 19 4.37 18.12 -13.01
CA VAL A 19 5.83 17.86 -13.06
C VAL A 19 6.40 18.24 -14.42
N ALA A 20 5.78 17.80 -15.51
CA ALA A 20 6.20 18.15 -16.87
C ALA A 20 6.19 19.68 -17.11
N SER A 21 5.24 20.41 -16.51
CA SER A 21 5.21 21.87 -16.61
C SER A 21 6.39 22.53 -15.88
N PHE A 22 6.85 21.97 -14.75
CA PHE A 22 8.04 22.44 -14.03
C PHE A 22 9.34 22.08 -14.76
N GLU A 23 9.41 20.91 -15.40
CA GLU A 23 10.56 20.46 -16.17
C GLU A 23 10.77 21.27 -17.47
N ALA A 24 9.74 21.94 -17.97
CA ALA A 24 9.82 22.80 -19.15
C ALA A 24 10.68 24.07 -18.94
N GLY A 25 10.98 24.43 -17.68
CA GLY A 25 12.02 25.41 -17.33
C GLY A 25 11.60 26.89 -17.32
N ASP A 26 10.34 27.23 -17.64
CA ASP A 26 9.79 28.57 -17.51
C ASP A 26 8.96 28.67 -16.22
N ILE A 27 9.64 28.90 -15.09
CA ILE A 27 9.01 28.96 -13.76
C ILE A 27 8.76 30.42 -13.36
N ASP A 28 7.49 30.75 -13.16
CA ASP A 28 7.02 32.01 -12.60
C ASP A 28 6.44 31.73 -11.20
N LEU A 29 7.10 32.26 -10.16
CA LEU A 29 6.75 32.03 -8.76
C LEU A 29 5.27 32.30 -8.44
N GLU A 30 4.68 33.38 -8.97
CA GLU A 30 3.28 33.73 -8.65
C GLU A 30 2.29 32.81 -9.36
N ARG A 31 2.62 32.38 -10.59
CA ARG A 31 1.76 31.53 -11.41
C ARG A 31 1.90 30.05 -11.08
N ASP A 32 3.06 29.62 -10.60
CA ASP A 32 3.39 28.22 -10.37
C ASP A 32 3.26 27.78 -8.92
N LEU A 33 3.22 28.71 -7.95
CA LEU A 33 2.94 28.38 -6.56
C LEU A 33 1.62 27.59 -6.39
N PRO A 34 0.50 27.95 -7.04
CA PRO A 34 -0.73 27.15 -6.99
C PRO A 34 -0.55 25.74 -7.58
N LYS A 35 0.24 25.60 -8.66
CA LYS A 35 0.54 24.29 -9.27
C LYS A 35 1.37 23.44 -8.31
N PHE A 36 2.33 24.04 -7.62
CA PHE A 36 3.14 23.37 -6.60
C PHE A 36 2.28 22.84 -5.45
N GLU A 37 1.40 23.68 -4.89
CA GLU A 37 0.47 23.26 -3.84
C GLU A 37 -0.46 22.13 -4.30
N ARG A 38 -0.95 22.22 -5.54
CA ARG A 38 -1.77 21.17 -6.14
C ARG A 38 -0.97 19.87 -6.30
N GLY A 39 0.25 19.94 -6.81
CA GLY A 39 1.16 18.81 -6.95
C GLY A 39 1.42 18.14 -5.60
N MET A 40 1.67 18.92 -4.55
CA MET A 40 1.84 18.41 -3.19
C MET A 40 0.61 17.66 -2.66
N LYS A 41 -0.60 18.19 -2.91
CA LYS A 41 -1.85 17.52 -2.54
C LYS A 41 -2.04 16.21 -3.30
N LEU A 42 -1.82 16.21 -4.62
CA LEU A 42 -1.93 15.01 -5.46
C LEU A 42 -0.93 13.93 -5.05
N ALA A 43 0.33 14.32 -4.77
CA ALA A 43 1.35 13.41 -4.29
C ALA A 43 0.97 12.77 -2.94
N SER A 44 0.39 13.53 -2.00
CA SER A 44 -0.09 12.96 -0.73
C SER A 44 -1.22 11.96 -0.95
N GLN A 45 -2.19 12.30 -1.79
CA GLN A 45 -3.32 11.41 -2.12
C GLN A 45 -2.83 10.09 -2.74
N CYS A 46 -1.88 10.16 -3.68
CA CYS A 46 -1.30 8.97 -4.29
C CYS A 46 -0.60 8.09 -3.25
N ARG A 47 0.22 8.69 -2.38
CA ARG A 47 0.94 7.98 -1.32
C ARG A 47 0.00 7.29 -0.32
N GLU A 48 -1.05 7.99 0.12
CA GLU A 48 -2.05 7.43 1.03
C GLU A 48 -2.76 6.23 0.41
N ARG A 49 -3.08 6.32 -0.88
CA ARG A 49 -3.72 5.23 -1.61
C ARG A 49 -2.81 4.02 -1.72
N LEU A 50 -1.55 4.20 -2.11
CA LEU A 50 -0.57 3.13 -2.20
C LEU A 50 -0.37 2.45 -0.84
N LYS A 51 -0.25 3.22 0.24
CA LYS A 51 -0.15 2.70 1.61
C LYS A 51 -1.37 1.87 2.01
N ALA A 52 -2.57 2.30 1.63
CA ALA A 52 -3.79 1.54 1.92
C ALA A 52 -3.80 0.18 1.19
N ILE A 53 -3.31 0.14 -0.05
CA ILE A 53 -3.19 -1.08 -0.85
C ILE A 53 -2.12 -2.00 -0.26
N GLU A 54 -0.94 -1.46 0.07
CA GLU A 54 0.14 -2.21 0.72
C GLU A 54 -0.32 -2.88 2.02
N ASN A 55 -0.98 -2.13 2.90
CA ASN A 55 -1.57 -2.67 4.12
C ASN A 55 -2.59 -3.78 3.85
N HIS A 56 -3.35 -3.66 2.77
CA HIS A 56 -4.31 -4.68 2.38
C HIS A 56 -3.58 -5.97 1.97
N ILE A 57 -2.56 -5.86 1.13
CA ILE A 57 -1.72 -6.99 0.69
C ILE A 57 -1.10 -7.69 1.90
N GLN A 58 -0.48 -6.94 2.82
CA GLN A 58 0.13 -7.52 4.02
C GLN A 58 -0.87 -8.27 4.91
N ARG A 59 -2.13 -7.80 5.00
CA ARG A 59 -3.18 -8.55 5.74
C ARG A 59 -3.51 -9.86 5.04
N ILE A 60 -3.67 -9.83 3.72
CA ILE A 60 -3.93 -11.02 2.92
C ILE A 60 -2.81 -12.06 3.14
N GLU A 61 -1.55 -11.65 2.99
CA GLU A 61 -0.39 -12.54 3.18
C GLU A 61 -0.34 -13.16 4.58
N LYS A 62 -0.59 -12.36 5.62
CA LYS A 62 -0.66 -12.86 7.01
C LYS A 62 -1.77 -13.89 7.19
N THR A 63 -2.96 -13.63 6.65
CA THR A 63 -4.08 -14.58 6.73
C THR A 63 -3.72 -15.90 6.04
N PHE A 64 -3.11 -15.87 4.85
CA PHE A 64 -2.70 -17.09 4.15
C PHE A 64 -1.57 -17.87 4.87
N HIS A 65 -0.66 -17.20 5.58
CA HIS A 65 0.38 -17.89 6.36
C HIS A 65 -0.15 -18.56 7.63
N VAL A 66 -1.24 -18.05 8.22
CA VAL A 66 -1.81 -18.60 9.47
C VAL A 66 -2.46 -19.97 9.26
N GLU A 67 -3.06 -20.23 8.10
CA GLU A 67 -3.65 -21.53 7.77
C GLU A 67 -2.60 -22.65 7.70
N SER A 68 -1.36 -22.32 7.29
CA SER A 68 -0.27 -23.29 7.15
C SER A 68 0.40 -23.71 8.46
N ALA A 69 0.13 -22.98 9.56
CA ALA A 69 0.74 -23.22 10.87
C ALA A 69 -0.17 -23.99 11.84
N SER A 70 -1.48 -24.02 11.60
CA SER A 70 -2.44 -24.66 12.51
C SER A 70 -2.44 -26.20 12.44
N GLU A 71 -1.99 -26.79 11.32
CA GLU A 71 -2.00 -28.26 11.12
C GLU A 71 -0.85 -29.01 11.83
N ARG A 72 0.18 -28.30 12.34
CA ARG A 72 1.38 -28.94 12.92
C ARG A 72 1.33 -29.24 14.43
N SER A 73 0.23 -28.92 15.11
CA SER A 73 0.15 -29.05 16.58
C SER A 73 -0.52 -30.32 17.12
N HIS A 74 -1.00 -31.26 16.28
CA HIS A 74 -1.76 -32.43 16.74
C HIS A 74 -1.07 -33.80 16.57
N SER A 75 0.27 -33.84 16.50
CA SER A 75 0.98 -35.14 16.56
C SER A 75 2.21 -35.06 17.45
N ARG A 76 1.99 -34.93 18.78
CA ARG A 76 3.06 -35.13 19.77
C ARG A 76 2.58 -35.40 21.20
N THR A 77 1.46 -36.08 21.37
CA THR A 77 1.07 -36.66 22.66
C THR A 77 0.79 -38.15 22.47
N SER A 78 1.25 -38.96 23.41
CA SER A 78 1.10 -40.42 23.53
C SER A 78 2.32 -41.25 23.12
N LEU A 79 3.40 -41.12 23.89
CA LEU A 79 4.14 -42.27 24.41
C LEU A 79 4.56 -41.92 25.85
N GLU A 80 3.59 -41.95 26.76
CA GLU A 80 3.85 -42.03 28.20
C GLU A 80 3.94 -43.54 28.50
N GLU A 81 5.17 -44.06 28.67
CA GLU A 81 5.37 -45.41 29.19
C GLU A 81 5.15 -45.40 30.71
N PRO A 82 4.35 -46.33 31.27
CA PRO A 82 4.08 -46.38 32.70
C PRO A 82 5.31 -46.88 33.48
N PRO A 83 5.45 -46.50 34.77
CA PRO A 83 6.57 -46.95 35.59
C PRO A 83 6.45 -48.45 35.90
N ALA A 84 7.48 -49.21 35.54
CA ALA A 84 7.62 -50.60 35.94
C ALA A 84 8.00 -50.69 37.43
N ALA A 85 7.24 -51.55 38.12
CA ALA A 85 7.39 -51.93 39.53
C ALA A 85 8.72 -52.60 39.86
#